data_AF-A0A388K4E7-F1
#
_entry.id   AF-A0A388K4E7-F1
#
_cell.length_a   1.000
_cell.length_b   1.000
_cell.length_c   1.000
_cell.angle_alpha   90.00
_cell.angle_beta   90.00
_cell.angle_gamma   90.00
#
_symmetry.space_group_name_H-M   'P 1'
#
loop_
_entity.id
_entity.type
_entity.pdbx_description
1 polymer ?
#
loop_
_entity_poly.entity_id
_entity_poly.type
_entity_poly.pdbx_seq_one_letter_code
_entity_poly.pdbx_strand_id
1 'polypeptide(L)'
;MASTRQLPQPGEGGNGQRNPPQCYSCKEYGHYARDCGLHWKEEKEKADRRRQLAPEAESSDRAATYVPPRARSTSPRRNRGEASRRSPSTKRYARRPESAQDPATDLVAMLLAEEEAKNQKRLEKEERKKKTQEELEKAAREERRRERKKHEQEVNDQRIARIINLQMSRRWGAIRQEQEVEGRRERQRKTRTMKRKLRQRIASNDLDTEDEVVALSASTERIDLSSESEEERVATTPGIMPLTNSARRMYGVGKTCGRPQKTCGRPRKTLGVRPRNLSQEIVPGSGPDARERYIKETKDFLFSLDYKEMKDICKREQVSYIRKNQAIADIAERRAAKKFEKNRLITTGQKAQPEPSTDNGTDPSTSSSEVSEDDSDSGA
;
A
#
# COMPACT_ATOMS: atom_id res chain seq x y z
N MET A 1 69.40 2.79 1.52
CA MET A 1 68.63 2.80 0.26
C MET A 1 67.22 3.25 0.57
N ALA A 2 66.95 4.54 0.38
CA ALA A 2 65.66 5.16 0.69
C ALA A 2 64.79 5.15 -0.59
N SER A 3 63.64 4.49 -0.52
CA SER A 3 62.71 4.33 -1.65
C SER A 3 61.63 5.41 -1.57
N THR A 4 61.75 6.40 -2.46
CA THR A 4 60.89 7.57 -2.55
C THR A 4 59.56 7.21 -3.19
N ARG A 5 58.47 7.22 -2.42
CA ARG A 5 57.09 7.11 -2.94
C ARG A 5 56.64 8.48 -3.46
N GLN A 6 56.65 8.67 -4.79
CA GLN A 6 55.98 9.80 -5.43
C GLN A 6 54.47 9.53 -5.55
N LEU A 7 53.67 10.48 -5.08
CA LEU A 7 52.22 10.51 -5.27
C LEU A 7 51.91 10.97 -6.71
N PRO A 8 50.92 10.37 -7.39
CA PRO A 8 50.50 10.78 -8.73
C PRO A 8 49.83 12.15 -8.67
N GLN A 9 50.28 13.07 -9.54
CA GLN A 9 49.68 14.39 -9.68
C GLN A 9 48.27 14.29 -10.30
N PRO A 10 47.31 15.11 -9.83
CA PRO A 10 45.98 15.19 -10.43
C PRO A 10 46.09 15.91 -11.78
N GLY A 11 46.01 15.15 -12.87
CA GLY A 11 45.93 15.70 -14.21
C GLY A 11 44.63 16.50 -14.40
N GLU A 12 44.78 17.76 -14.79
CA GLU A 12 43.72 18.65 -15.26
C GLU A 12 43.11 18.08 -16.56
N GLY A 13 42.19 17.13 -16.40
CA GLY A 13 41.43 16.54 -17.50
C GLY A 13 40.37 17.53 -18.00
N GLY A 14 40.62 18.13 -19.16
CA GLY A 14 39.66 18.99 -19.85
C GLY A 14 38.28 18.33 -19.97
N ASN A 15 37.26 19.07 -19.55
CA ASN A 15 35.83 18.76 -19.72
C ASN A 15 35.43 18.83 -21.20
N GLY A 16 36.03 17.97 -22.04
CA GLY A 16 35.45 17.65 -23.33
C GLY A 16 34.10 17.00 -23.07
N GLN A 17 33.02 17.71 -23.35
CA GLN A 17 31.66 17.17 -23.38
C GLN A 17 31.64 16.04 -24.42
N ARG A 18 32.04 14.84 -24.01
CA ARG A 18 31.89 13.64 -24.83
C ARG A 18 30.39 13.45 -24.98
N ASN A 19 29.92 13.51 -26.22
CA ASN A 19 28.53 13.22 -26.55
C ASN A 19 28.14 11.89 -25.87
N PRO A 20 26.94 11.80 -25.27
CA PRO A 20 26.50 10.57 -24.64
C PRO A 20 26.61 9.41 -25.62
N PRO A 21 27.00 8.21 -25.16
CA PRO A 21 27.21 7.06 -26.04
C PRO A 21 25.93 6.78 -26.84
N GLN A 22 26.10 6.55 -28.15
CA GLN A 22 25.03 6.16 -29.05
C GLN A 22 24.95 4.63 -29.11
N CYS A 23 23.75 4.08 -28.92
CA CYS A 23 23.50 2.65 -28.99
C CYS A 23 23.67 2.15 -30.44
N TYR A 24 24.59 1.22 -30.69
CA TYR A 24 24.81 0.69 -32.04
C TYR A 24 23.62 -0.13 -32.59
N SER A 25 22.74 -0.66 -31.72
CA SER A 25 21.59 -1.48 -32.14
C SER A 25 20.39 -0.64 -32.58
N CYS A 26 20.01 0.39 -31.82
CA CYS A 26 18.83 1.24 -32.14
C CYS A 26 19.18 2.68 -32.56
N LYS A 27 20.46 3.08 -32.50
CA LYS A 27 20.98 4.42 -32.81
C LYS A 27 20.47 5.56 -31.91
N GLU A 28 19.85 5.24 -30.77
CA GLU A 28 19.46 6.24 -29.77
C GLU A 28 20.59 6.54 -28.78
N TYR A 29 20.59 7.76 -28.25
CA TYR A 29 21.59 8.22 -27.29
C TYR A 29 21.22 7.81 -25.86
N GLY A 30 22.22 7.57 -25.01
CA GLY A 30 22.02 7.43 -23.57
C GLY A 30 21.95 5.99 -23.05
N HIS A 31 22.16 4.99 -23.90
CA HIS A 31 22.33 3.60 -23.47
C HIS A 31 23.30 2.84 -24.40
N TYR A 32 23.92 1.79 -23.89
CA TYR A 32 24.79 0.92 -24.70
C TYR A 32 23.98 -0.19 -25.39
N ALA A 33 24.53 -0.80 -26.45
CA ALA A 33 23.88 -1.88 -27.19
C ALA A 33 23.49 -3.08 -26.30
N ARG A 34 24.27 -3.37 -25.26
CA ARG A 34 23.98 -4.41 -24.26
C ARG A 34 22.71 -4.12 -23.45
N ASP A 35 22.39 -2.85 -23.26
CA ASP A 35 21.26 -2.37 -22.45
C ASP A 35 20.04 -2.01 -23.31
N CYS A 36 20.12 -2.16 -24.65
CA CYS A 36 19.05 -1.80 -25.57
C CYS A 36 17.72 -2.49 -25.23
N GLY A 37 17.77 -3.76 -24.77
CA GLY A 37 16.58 -4.49 -24.35
C GLY A 37 15.96 -3.97 -23.04
N LEU A 38 16.77 -3.41 -22.13
CA LEU A 38 16.30 -2.80 -20.89
C LEU A 38 15.73 -1.41 -21.15
N HIS A 39 16.39 -0.61 -22.00
CA HIS A 39 15.91 0.71 -22.42
C HIS A 39 14.50 0.63 -23.03
N TRP A 40 14.27 -0.30 -23.95
CA TRP A 40 12.94 -0.48 -24.55
C TRP A 40 11.87 -0.96 -23.55
N LYS A 41 12.26 -1.76 -22.54
CA LYS A 41 11.33 -2.14 -21.46
C LYS A 41 10.94 -0.93 -20.61
N GLU A 42 11.91 -0.12 -20.21
CA GLU A 42 11.67 1.09 -19.42
C GLU A 42 10.86 2.14 -20.21
N GLU A 43 11.17 2.33 -21.49
CA GLU A 43 10.45 3.26 -22.35
C GLU A 43 9.02 2.80 -22.63
N LYS A 44 8.80 1.49 -22.84
CA LYS A 44 7.45 0.92 -22.94
C LYS A 44 6.68 1.10 -21.64
N GLU A 45 7.30 0.84 -20.49
CA GLU A 45 6.66 1.06 -19.19
C GLU A 45 6.33 2.54 -18.97
N LYS A 46 7.21 3.46 -19.38
CA LYS A 46 6.98 4.90 -19.34
C LYS A 46 5.84 5.33 -20.27
N ALA A 47 5.73 4.74 -21.46
CA ALA A 47 4.61 4.95 -22.36
C ALA A 47 3.29 4.43 -21.78
N ASP A 48 3.30 3.27 -21.12
CA ASP A 48 2.13 2.73 -20.41
C ASP A 48 1.73 3.58 -19.21
N ARG A 49 2.70 4.11 -18.44
CA ARG A 49 2.41 5.11 -17.38
C ARG A 49 1.80 6.38 -17.97
N ARG A 50 2.28 6.86 -19.12
CA ARG A 50 1.67 8.00 -19.83
C ARG A 50 0.24 7.70 -20.24
N ARG A 51 -0.05 6.52 -20.81
CA ARG A 51 -1.42 6.10 -21.14
C ARG A 51 -2.33 6.01 -19.92
N GLN A 52 -1.82 5.49 -18.80
CA GLN A 52 -2.59 5.37 -17.56
C GLN A 52 -2.83 6.71 -16.85
N LEU A 53 -1.97 7.70 -17.06
CA LEU A 53 -2.10 9.05 -16.48
C LEU A 53 -2.85 10.02 -17.40
N ALA A 54 -3.08 9.67 -18.67
CA ALA A 54 -3.78 10.48 -19.66
C ALA A 54 -5.30 10.24 -19.84
N PRO A 55 -6.05 9.41 -19.07
CA PRO A 55 -7.43 9.07 -19.46
C PRO A 55 -8.43 10.22 -19.32
N GLU A 56 -8.07 11.34 -18.67
CA GLU A 56 -9.00 12.46 -18.42
C GLU A 56 -8.67 13.74 -19.20
N ALA A 57 -7.48 13.87 -19.80
CA ALA A 57 -7.05 15.12 -20.44
C ALA A 57 -7.24 15.17 -21.96
N GLU A 58 -7.39 14.03 -22.65
CA GLU A 58 -7.39 14.01 -24.13
C GLU A 58 -8.77 13.78 -24.77
N SER A 59 -9.82 13.54 -23.98
CA SER A 59 -11.18 13.29 -24.48
C SER A 59 -12.02 14.58 -24.71
N SER A 60 -11.67 15.70 -24.07
CA SER A 60 -12.45 16.95 -24.20
C SER A 60 -11.95 17.94 -25.26
N ASP A 61 -10.67 17.93 -25.63
CA ASP A 61 -10.10 19.02 -26.45
C ASP A 61 -9.58 18.60 -27.84
N ARG A 62 -9.58 17.30 -28.18
CA ARG A 62 -9.10 16.85 -29.49
C ARG A 62 -10.15 16.85 -30.62
N ALA A 63 -11.37 17.30 -30.33
CA ALA A 63 -12.41 17.53 -31.35
C ALA A 63 -12.35 18.93 -31.99
N ALA A 64 -11.45 19.84 -31.57
CA ALA A 64 -11.48 21.24 -32.00
C ALA A 64 -10.26 21.74 -32.81
N THR A 65 -9.25 20.91 -33.09
CA THR A 65 -8.07 21.36 -33.87
C THR A 65 -7.63 20.34 -34.91
N TYR A 66 -8.53 20.02 -35.85
CA TYR A 66 -8.09 19.78 -37.22
C TYR A 66 -7.80 21.16 -37.81
N VAL A 67 -6.54 21.60 -37.77
CA VAL A 67 -6.09 22.80 -38.48
C VAL A 67 -5.77 22.37 -39.90
N PRO A 68 -6.62 22.65 -40.90
CA PRO A 68 -6.25 22.42 -42.28
C PRO A 68 -5.03 23.29 -42.65
N PRO A 69 -4.16 22.84 -43.55
CA PRO A 69 -2.99 23.60 -43.96
C PRO A 69 -3.40 24.89 -44.66
N ARG A 70 -3.25 25.98 -43.90
CA ARG A 70 -2.89 27.35 -44.28
C ARG A 70 -2.77 27.60 -45.80
N ALA A 71 -3.82 28.19 -46.38
CA ALA A 71 -3.72 28.97 -47.60
C ALA A 71 -4.33 30.36 -47.37
N ARG A 72 -3.44 31.36 -47.47
CA ARG A 72 -3.66 32.74 -47.95
C ARG A 72 -4.71 33.61 -47.24
N SER A 73 -4.17 34.56 -46.46
CA SER A 73 -4.51 35.99 -46.46
C SER A 73 -5.99 36.40 -46.62
N THR A 74 -6.55 37.02 -45.58
CA THR A 74 -7.26 38.30 -45.70
C THR A 74 -7.48 38.95 -44.33
N SER A 75 -7.17 40.25 -44.29
CA SER A 75 -7.34 41.32 -43.29
C SER A 75 -8.04 41.11 -41.92
N PRO A 76 -7.63 41.88 -40.89
CA PRO A 76 -8.30 41.93 -39.60
C PRO A 76 -9.58 42.79 -39.66
N ARG A 77 -10.75 42.18 -39.43
CA ARG A 77 -11.97 42.95 -39.13
C ARG A 77 -12.19 43.04 -37.62
N ARG A 78 -12.08 44.29 -37.14
CA ARG A 78 -12.57 44.77 -35.84
C ARG A 78 -13.98 44.25 -35.58
N ASN A 79 -14.17 43.35 -34.63
CA ASN A 79 -15.48 43.16 -34.00
C ASN A 79 -15.55 44.03 -32.73
N ARG A 80 -15.76 45.31 -33.01
CA ARG A 80 -16.38 46.29 -32.12
C ARG A 80 -17.86 45.90 -32.04
N GLY A 81 -18.24 45.22 -30.96
CA GLY A 81 -19.59 44.71 -30.77
C GLY A 81 -19.89 44.47 -29.30
N GLU A 82 -19.67 45.50 -28.47
CA GLU A 82 -20.31 45.59 -27.16
C GLU A 82 -21.82 45.43 -27.33
N ALA A 83 -22.34 44.29 -26.87
CA ALA A 83 -23.78 44.10 -26.76
C ALA A 83 -24.30 44.99 -25.63
N SER A 84 -24.82 46.14 -26.06
CA SER A 84 -25.67 47.08 -25.35
C SER A 84 -26.57 46.38 -24.33
N ARG A 85 -26.36 46.71 -23.06
CA ARG A 85 -27.33 46.53 -21.98
C ARG A 85 -28.62 47.27 -22.37
N ARG A 86 -29.59 46.55 -22.93
CA ARG A 86 -30.98 47.03 -23.04
C ARG A 86 -31.74 46.65 -21.78
N SER A 87 -32.30 47.67 -21.14
CA SER A 87 -33.18 47.60 -19.99
C SER A 87 -34.41 46.71 -20.27
N PRO A 88 -34.89 45.95 -19.28
CA PRO A 88 -36.14 45.21 -19.38
C PRO A 88 -37.30 46.19 -19.17
N SER A 89 -37.80 46.78 -20.26
CA SER A 89 -39.05 47.53 -20.22
C SER A 89 -39.83 47.27 -21.50
N THR A 90 -41.13 47.05 -21.32
CA THR A 90 -42.18 47.07 -22.34
C THR A 90 -42.09 46.05 -23.49
N LYS A 91 -42.56 44.83 -23.24
CA LYS A 91 -43.40 44.07 -24.20
C LYS A 91 -44.58 43.42 -23.45
N ARG A 92 -45.53 44.25 -23.03
CA ARG A 92 -46.93 43.85 -22.87
C ARG A 92 -47.57 43.92 -24.27
N TYR A 93 -47.50 42.85 -25.05
CA TYR A 93 -48.40 42.69 -26.19
C TYR A 93 -48.78 41.21 -26.36
N ALA A 94 -50.09 41.00 -26.29
CA ALA A 94 -50.85 39.87 -26.80
C ALA A 94 -50.52 38.47 -26.25
N ARG A 95 -51.25 38.08 -25.17
CA ARG A 95 -51.79 36.73 -25.09
C ARG A 95 -52.69 36.52 -26.32
N ARG A 96 -52.12 35.95 -27.39
CA ARG A 96 -52.90 35.34 -28.45
C ARG A 96 -53.43 34.03 -27.85
N PRO A 97 -54.76 33.80 -27.78
CA PRO A 97 -55.28 32.54 -27.28
C PRO A 97 -54.70 31.43 -28.17
N GLU A 98 -54.11 30.43 -27.50
CA GLU A 98 -53.63 29.21 -28.11
C GLU A 98 -54.73 28.68 -29.03
N SER A 99 -54.46 28.75 -30.33
CA SER A 99 -55.28 28.16 -31.37
C SER A 99 -55.53 26.71 -30.97
N ALA A 100 -56.81 26.29 -31.00
CA ALA A 100 -57.24 24.92 -30.84
C ALA A 100 -56.27 24.00 -31.59
N GLN A 101 -55.37 23.34 -30.85
CA GLN A 101 -54.47 22.37 -31.44
C GLN A 101 -55.34 21.24 -31.94
N ASP A 102 -55.10 20.85 -33.19
CA ASP A 102 -55.83 19.76 -33.82
C ASP A 102 -55.69 18.52 -32.93
N PRO A 103 -56.78 17.86 -32.48
CA PRO A 103 -56.69 16.73 -31.54
C PRO A 103 -55.78 15.59 -32.05
N ALA A 104 -55.59 15.50 -33.38
CA ALA A 104 -54.64 14.59 -33.99
C ALA A 104 -53.16 14.94 -33.67
N THR A 105 -52.81 16.23 -33.58
CA THR A 105 -51.44 16.67 -33.25
C THR A 105 -51.09 16.40 -31.79
N ASP A 106 -52.04 16.54 -30.89
CA ASP A 106 -51.86 16.24 -29.46
C ASP A 106 -51.67 14.73 -29.21
N LEU A 107 -52.41 13.88 -29.93
CA LEU A 107 -52.23 12.42 -29.90
C LEU A 107 -50.82 12.00 -30.36
N VAL A 108 -50.32 12.58 -31.46
CA VAL A 108 -48.97 12.30 -31.97
C VAL A 108 -47.90 12.79 -30.98
N ALA A 109 -48.09 13.97 -30.38
CA ALA A 109 -47.18 14.48 -29.36
C ALA A 109 -47.13 13.57 -28.11
N MET A 110 -48.29 13.03 -27.67
CA MET A 110 -48.36 12.09 -26.55
C MET A 110 -47.60 10.79 -26.85
N LEU A 111 -47.74 10.23 -28.05
CA LEU A 111 -47.03 9.01 -28.45
C LEU A 111 -45.51 9.20 -28.51
N LEU A 112 -45.05 10.33 -29.08
CA LEU A 112 -43.62 10.67 -29.11
C LEU A 112 -43.07 10.87 -27.69
N ALA A 113 -43.80 11.55 -26.81
CA ALA A 113 -43.41 11.71 -25.41
C ALA A 113 -43.32 10.38 -24.66
N GLU A 114 -44.19 9.41 -24.97
CA GLU A 114 -44.13 8.07 -24.38
C GLU A 114 -42.91 7.27 -24.87
N GLU A 115 -42.56 7.36 -26.16
CA GLU A 115 -41.35 6.75 -26.70
C GLU A 115 -40.08 7.35 -26.12
N GLU A 116 -40.02 8.68 -26.01
CA GLU A 116 -38.91 9.38 -25.35
C GLU A 116 -38.77 8.97 -23.89
N ALA A 117 -39.86 8.86 -23.14
CA ALA A 117 -39.84 8.39 -21.75
C ALA A 117 -39.35 6.94 -21.64
N LYS A 118 -39.75 6.05 -22.56
CA LYS A 118 -39.27 4.66 -22.62
C LYS A 118 -37.77 4.61 -22.94
N ASN A 119 -37.29 5.42 -23.89
CA ASN A 119 -35.89 5.49 -24.26
C ASN A 119 -35.01 6.06 -23.14
N GLN A 120 -35.46 7.12 -22.47
CA GLN A 120 -34.79 7.66 -21.29
C GLN A 120 -34.68 6.62 -20.18
N LYS A 121 -35.75 5.85 -19.92
CA LYS A 121 -35.75 4.76 -18.93
C LYS A 121 -34.81 3.61 -19.31
N ARG A 122 -34.59 3.33 -20.61
CA ARG A 122 -33.60 2.36 -21.08
C ARG A 122 -32.18 2.86 -20.86
N LEU A 123 -31.89 4.11 -21.26
CA LEU A 123 -30.59 4.74 -21.07
C LEU A 123 -30.20 4.83 -19.59
N GLU A 124 -31.13 5.21 -18.70
CA GLU A 124 -30.86 5.26 -17.26
C GLU A 124 -30.53 3.87 -16.68
N LYS A 125 -31.21 2.81 -17.16
CA LYS A 125 -30.92 1.43 -16.75
C LYS A 125 -29.54 0.96 -17.23
N GLU A 126 -29.16 1.30 -18.46
CA GLU A 126 -27.84 0.97 -19.00
C GLU A 126 -26.73 1.72 -18.29
N GLU A 127 -26.93 3.01 -18.00
CA GLU A 127 -25.98 3.81 -17.23
C GLU A 127 -25.79 3.25 -15.81
N ARG A 128 -26.88 2.83 -15.15
CA ARG A 128 -26.79 2.16 -13.83
C ARG A 128 -26.00 0.85 -13.92
N LYS A 129 -26.25 0.02 -14.94
CA LYS A 129 -25.49 -1.23 -15.15
C LYS A 129 -24.01 -0.95 -15.41
N LYS A 130 -23.71 0.06 -16.23
CA LYS A 130 -22.33 0.46 -16.52
C LYS A 130 -21.59 0.93 -15.26
N LYS A 131 -22.24 1.74 -14.42
CA LYS A 131 -21.68 2.17 -13.12
C LYS A 131 -21.39 0.98 -12.21
N THR A 132 -22.31 0.02 -12.10
CA THR A 132 -22.08 -1.18 -11.28
C THR A 132 -20.93 -2.05 -11.81
N GLN A 133 -20.77 -2.15 -13.13
CA GLN A 133 -19.65 -2.90 -13.73
C GLN A 133 -18.32 -2.20 -13.48
N GLU A 134 -18.27 -0.88 -13.62
CA GLU A 134 -17.07 -0.07 -13.35
C GLU A 134 -16.65 -0.15 -11.87
N GLU A 135 -17.62 -0.13 -10.94
CA GLU A 135 -17.35 -0.31 -9.51
C GLU A 135 -16.78 -1.71 -9.21
N LEU A 136 -17.33 -2.77 -9.82
CA LEU A 136 -16.83 -4.14 -9.67
C LEU A 136 -15.42 -4.29 -10.26
N GLU A 137 -15.16 -3.72 -11.43
CA GLU A 137 -13.83 -3.75 -12.04
C GLU A 137 -12.80 -3.00 -11.19
N LYS A 138 -13.18 -1.84 -10.64
CA LYS A 138 -12.34 -1.07 -9.73
C LYS A 138 -12.03 -1.84 -8.45
N ALA A 139 -13.02 -2.50 -7.86
CA ALA A 139 -12.85 -3.35 -6.69
C ALA A 139 -11.91 -4.53 -6.97
N ALA A 140 -12.09 -5.24 -8.09
CA ALA A 140 -11.22 -6.34 -8.50
C ALA A 140 -9.77 -5.88 -8.75
N ARG A 141 -9.59 -4.68 -9.31
CA ARG A 141 -8.26 -4.09 -9.50
C ARG A 141 -7.59 -3.75 -8.17
N GLU A 142 -8.35 -3.30 -7.18
CA GLU A 142 -7.83 -3.02 -5.84
C GLU A 142 -7.47 -4.30 -5.09
N GLU A 143 -8.28 -5.35 -5.20
CA GLU A 143 -8.00 -6.66 -4.63
C GLU A 143 -6.70 -7.25 -5.19
N ARG A 144 -6.52 -7.25 -6.51
CA ARG A 144 -5.26 -7.66 -7.15
C ARG A 144 -4.04 -6.87 -6.66
N ARG A 145 -4.21 -5.58 -6.33
CA ARG A 145 -3.13 -4.76 -5.74
C ARG A 145 -2.82 -5.18 -4.30
N ARG A 146 -3.84 -5.55 -3.51
CA ARG A 146 -3.66 -6.05 -2.14
C ARG A 146 -2.98 -7.42 -2.13
N GLU A 147 -3.37 -8.32 -3.03
CA GLU A 147 -2.73 -9.64 -3.19
C GLU A 147 -1.26 -9.52 -3.58
N ARG A 148 -0.93 -8.65 -4.55
CA ARG A 148 0.48 -8.40 -4.93
C ARG A 148 1.31 -7.91 -3.75
N LYS A 149 0.77 -7.03 -2.92
CA LYS A 149 1.44 -6.54 -1.71
C LYS A 149 1.65 -7.65 -0.67
N LYS A 150 0.65 -8.51 -0.47
CA LYS A 150 0.77 -9.66 0.43
C LYS A 150 1.83 -10.64 -0.05
N HIS A 151 1.83 -10.97 -1.34
CA HIS A 151 2.84 -11.84 -1.93
C HIS A 151 4.26 -11.23 -1.82
N GLU A 152 4.41 -9.93 -2.06
CA GLU A 152 5.69 -9.24 -1.89
C GLU A 152 6.16 -9.25 -0.42
N GLN A 153 5.24 -9.08 0.53
CA GLN A 153 5.52 -9.23 1.97
C GLN A 153 5.97 -10.65 2.31
N GLU A 154 5.25 -11.68 1.85
CA GLU A 154 5.61 -13.09 2.08
C GLU A 154 7.00 -13.42 1.52
N VAL A 155 7.33 -12.94 0.33
CA VAL A 155 8.67 -13.13 -0.27
C VAL A 155 9.75 -12.44 0.57
N ASN A 156 9.47 -11.24 1.10
CA ASN A 156 10.40 -10.52 1.95
C ASN A 156 10.57 -11.21 3.31
N ASP A 157 9.49 -11.66 3.92
CA ASP A 157 9.49 -12.41 5.18
C ASP A 157 10.26 -13.74 5.02
N GLN A 158 10.09 -14.44 3.89
CA GLN A 158 10.90 -15.63 3.57
C GLN A 158 12.38 -15.30 3.39
N ARG A 159 12.72 -14.11 2.86
CA ARG A 159 14.12 -13.67 2.75
C ARG A 159 14.71 -13.37 4.11
N ILE A 160 13.97 -12.67 4.98
CA ILE A 160 14.37 -12.38 6.36
C ILE A 160 14.52 -13.68 7.15
N ALA A 161 13.56 -14.59 7.06
CA ALA A 161 13.62 -15.90 7.69
C ALA A 161 14.83 -16.71 7.24
N ARG A 162 15.19 -16.66 5.95
CA ARG A 162 16.42 -17.29 5.44
C ARG A 162 17.68 -16.67 6.05
N ILE A 163 17.76 -15.33 6.17
CA ILE A 163 18.90 -14.65 6.79
C ILE A 163 19.01 -15.03 8.26
N ILE A 164 17.90 -15.02 9.00
CA ILE A 164 17.86 -15.42 10.41
C ILE A 164 18.29 -16.87 10.55
N ASN A 165 17.77 -17.78 9.71
CA ASN A 165 18.18 -19.19 9.73
C ASN A 165 19.68 -19.35 9.43
N LEU A 166 20.23 -18.56 8.51
CA LEU A 166 21.67 -18.56 8.21
C LEU A 166 22.50 -18.05 9.41
N GLN A 167 22.03 -17.02 10.11
CA GLN A 167 22.69 -16.51 11.31
C GLN A 167 22.59 -17.50 12.48
N MET A 168 21.42 -18.12 12.65
CA MET A 168 21.21 -19.14 13.68
C MET A 168 22.02 -20.40 13.41
N SER A 169 22.15 -20.85 12.15
CA SER A 169 23.03 -21.97 11.80
C SER A 169 24.50 -21.62 11.95
N ARG A 170 24.92 -20.39 11.65
CA ARG A 170 26.30 -19.95 11.90
C ARG A 170 26.63 -19.90 13.40
N ARG A 171 25.73 -19.36 14.23
CA ARG A 171 25.97 -19.18 15.67
C ARG A 171 25.74 -20.45 16.49
N TRP A 172 24.75 -21.26 16.12
CA TRP A 172 24.29 -22.41 16.90
C TRP A 172 24.35 -23.75 16.15
N GLY A 173 24.79 -23.76 14.89
CA GLY A 173 24.82 -24.97 14.07
C GLY A 173 25.75 -26.05 14.61
N ALA A 174 26.93 -25.67 15.11
CA ALA A 174 27.85 -26.61 15.75
C ALA A 174 27.26 -27.21 17.03
N ILE A 175 26.72 -26.36 17.91
CA ILE A 175 26.08 -26.78 19.17
C ILE A 175 24.87 -27.69 18.90
N ARG A 176 24.02 -27.37 17.91
CA ARG A 176 22.88 -28.21 17.53
C ARG A 176 23.29 -29.54 16.90
N GLN A 177 24.34 -29.56 16.07
CA GLN A 177 24.84 -30.81 15.51
C GLN A 177 25.38 -31.74 16.60
N GLU A 178 26.14 -31.22 17.56
CA GLU A 178 26.60 -32.00 18.70
C GLU A 178 25.42 -32.53 19.52
N GLN A 179 24.44 -31.68 19.81
CA GLN A 179 23.26 -32.05 20.59
C GLN A 179 22.36 -33.07 19.85
N GLU A 180 22.24 -32.99 18.52
CA GLU A 180 21.55 -34.01 17.72
C GLU A 180 22.32 -35.33 17.70
N VAL A 181 23.65 -35.30 17.52
CA VAL A 181 24.49 -36.51 17.55
C VAL A 181 24.42 -37.16 18.93
N GLU A 182 24.50 -36.37 19.99
CA GLU A 182 24.39 -36.84 21.36
C GLU A 182 23.00 -37.38 21.67
N GLY A 183 21.94 -36.67 21.28
CA GLY A 183 20.56 -37.16 21.39
C GLY A 183 20.33 -38.45 20.59
N ARG A 184 20.95 -38.60 19.42
CA ARG A 184 20.88 -39.83 18.61
C ARG A 184 21.62 -40.99 19.30
N ARG A 185 22.79 -40.73 19.88
CA ARG A 185 23.53 -41.70 20.72
C ARG A 185 22.74 -42.08 21.96
N GLU A 186 22.08 -41.13 22.61
CA GLU A 186 21.26 -41.36 23.79
C GLU A 186 20.02 -42.20 23.47
N ARG A 187 19.31 -41.90 22.37
CA ARG A 187 18.20 -42.73 21.86
C ARG A 187 18.68 -44.15 21.52
N GLN A 188 19.88 -44.30 20.95
CA GLN A 188 20.48 -45.62 20.72
C GLN A 188 20.81 -46.35 22.04
N ARG A 189 21.30 -45.64 23.06
CA ARG A 189 21.52 -46.22 24.41
C ARG A 189 20.21 -46.66 25.05
N LYS A 190 19.16 -45.84 24.98
CA LYS A 190 17.81 -46.13 25.50
C LYS A 190 17.17 -47.33 24.80
N THR A 191 17.28 -47.42 23.47
CA THR A 191 16.78 -48.58 22.72
C THR A 191 17.56 -49.86 23.01
N ARG A 192 18.89 -49.79 23.14
CA ARG A 192 19.71 -50.94 23.56
C ARG A 192 19.38 -51.41 24.97
N THR A 193 19.21 -50.49 25.92
CA THR A 193 18.83 -50.82 27.30
C THR A 193 17.42 -51.40 27.37
N MET A 194 16.44 -50.85 26.65
CA MET A 194 15.11 -51.43 26.49
C MET A 194 15.16 -52.84 25.90
N LYS A 195 15.92 -53.06 24.82
CA LYS A 195 16.10 -54.39 24.22
C LYS A 195 16.73 -55.38 25.21
N ARG A 196 17.72 -54.96 26.01
CA ARG A 196 18.34 -55.80 27.04
C ARG A 196 17.34 -56.17 28.14
N LYS A 197 16.54 -55.21 28.61
CA LYS A 197 15.47 -55.46 29.60
C LYS A 197 14.40 -56.40 29.05
N LEU A 198 14.03 -56.26 27.77
CA LEU A 198 13.08 -57.15 27.12
C LEU A 198 13.63 -58.58 27.01
N ARG A 199 14.90 -58.75 26.62
CA ARG A 199 15.56 -60.07 26.61
C ARG A 199 15.66 -60.71 27.99
N GLN A 200 15.92 -59.92 29.04
CA GLN A 200 15.93 -60.42 30.42
C GLN A 200 14.55 -60.87 30.91
N ARG A 201 13.46 -60.21 30.48
CA ARG A 201 12.10 -60.68 30.78
C ARG A 201 11.78 -61.99 30.06
N ILE A 202 12.20 -62.13 28.80
CA ILE A 202 11.96 -63.35 28.02
C ILE A 202 12.75 -64.54 28.60
N ALA A 203 13.99 -64.32 29.06
CA ALA A 203 14.82 -65.38 29.66
C ALA A 203 14.42 -65.75 31.11
N SER A 204 13.46 -65.04 31.73
CA SER A 204 13.00 -65.31 33.10
C SER A 204 11.74 -66.18 33.16
N ASN A 205 11.17 -66.55 32.01
CA ASN A 205 10.00 -67.43 31.92
C ASN A 205 10.36 -68.77 31.28
N ASP A 206 11.53 -69.31 31.60
CA ASP A 206 11.94 -70.68 31.25
C ASP A 206 11.43 -71.69 32.31
N LEU A 207 10.21 -71.49 32.79
CA LEU A 207 9.48 -72.49 33.55
C LEU A 207 8.09 -72.63 32.95
N ASP A 208 7.98 -73.67 32.11
CA ASP A 208 6.82 -74.55 31.99
C ASP A 208 5.44 -73.89 31.95
N THR A 209 5.04 -73.40 30.78
CA THR A 209 3.61 -73.26 30.50
C THR A 209 3.28 -73.54 29.03
N GLU A 210 3.59 -74.75 28.52
CA GLU A 210 2.84 -75.28 27.37
C GLU A 210 1.32 -75.18 27.63
N ASP A 211 0.90 -75.32 28.91
CA ASP A 211 -0.47 -75.10 29.38
C ASP A 211 -0.98 -73.65 29.23
N GLU A 212 -0.14 -72.61 29.38
CA GLU A 212 -0.60 -71.22 29.13
C GLU A 212 -0.71 -70.93 27.64
N VAL A 213 0.13 -71.54 26.79
CA VAL A 213 -0.01 -71.41 25.34
C VAL A 213 -1.30 -72.05 24.85
N VAL A 214 -1.70 -73.20 25.43
CA VAL A 214 -2.99 -73.84 25.17
C VAL A 214 -4.15 -72.99 25.72
N ALA A 215 -4.01 -72.40 26.91
CA ALA A 215 -5.04 -71.52 27.48
C ALA A 215 -5.21 -70.21 26.68
N LEU A 216 -4.11 -69.61 26.21
CA LEU A 216 -4.14 -68.41 25.38
C LEU A 216 -4.69 -68.72 23.99
N SER A 217 -4.30 -69.82 23.36
CA SER A 217 -4.84 -70.21 22.04
C SER A 217 -6.35 -70.48 22.11
N ALA A 218 -6.80 -71.21 23.14
CA ALA A 218 -8.22 -71.44 23.40
C ALA A 218 -8.99 -70.14 23.71
N SER A 219 -8.35 -69.15 24.36
CA SER A 219 -8.97 -67.84 24.60
C SER A 219 -9.08 -67.00 23.32
N THR A 220 -8.09 -67.09 22.42
CA THR A 220 -8.08 -66.34 21.16
C THR A 220 -8.98 -66.97 20.10
N GLU A 221 -9.24 -68.28 20.16
CA GLU A 221 -10.16 -68.98 19.25
C GLU A 221 -11.63 -68.57 19.49
N ARG A 222 -11.96 -67.99 20.66
CA ARG A 222 -13.30 -67.42 20.96
C ARG A 222 -13.48 -65.97 20.52
N ILE A 223 -12.48 -65.34 19.91
CA ILE A 223 -12.65 -64.00 19.33
C ILE A 223 -13.21 -64.19 17.91
N ASP A 224 -14.49 -64.57 17.84
CA ASP A 224 -15.25 -64.58 16.61
C ASP A 224 -15.36 -63.14 16.08
N LEU A 225 -14.61 -62.84 15.02
CA LEU A 225 -14.66 -61.59 14.27
C LEU A 225 -15.88 -61.51 13.34
N SER A 226 -16.98 -62.19 13.71
CA SER A 226 -18.28 -62.11 13.03
C SER A 226 -19.05 -60.87 13.53
N SER A 227 -18.51 -59.70 13.24
CA SER A 227 -19.33 -58.49 13.14
C SER A 227 -19.38 -58.09 11.67
N GLU A 228 -20.27 -58.75 10.94
CA GLU A 228 -20.93 -58.20 9.76
C GLU A 228 -21.64 -56.92 10.21
N SER A 229 -21.01 -55.75 10.05
CA SER A 229 -21.72 -54.48 10.03
C SER A 229 -21.65 -53.93 8.61
N GLU A 230 -22.82 -53.97 7.99
CA GLU A 230 -23.26 -53.36 6.76
C GLU A 230 -22.42 -52.23 6.17
N GLU A 231 -22.32 -52.29 4.84
CA GLU A 231 -21.92 -51.23 3.93
C GLU A 231 -22.66 -49.91 4.20
N GLU A 232 -21.96 -48.90 4.72
CA GLU A 232 -22.30 -47.51 4.37
C GLU A 232 -21.05 -46.61 4.26
N ARG A 233 -20.62 -46.47 3.01
CA ARG A 233 -19.97 -45.31 2.38
C ARG A 233 -19.26 -44.26 3.26
N VAL A 234 -17.94 -44.28 3.10
CA VAL A 234 -17.04 -43.13 2.84
C VAL A 234 -16.68 -42.21 4.02
N ALA A 235 -15.58 -42.62 4.67
CA ALA A 235 -14.42 -41.81 5.03
C ALA A 235 -14.65 -40.49 5.76
N THR A 236 -14.65 -40.55 7.10
CA THR A 236 -14.14 -39.44 7.92
C THR A 236 -13.28 -39.99 9.05
N THR A 237 -11.96 -39.79 8.94
CA THR A 237 -10.97 -40.07 9.97
C THR A 237 -11.10 -39.05 11.12
N PRO A 238 -10.98 -39.43 12.40
CA PRO A 238 -11.12 -38.48 13.51
C PRO A 238 -9.82 -37.70 13.70
N GLY A 239 -9.76 -36.51 13.11
CA GLY A 239 -8.75 -35.50 13.36
C GLY A 239 -9.13 -34.66 14.58
N ILE A 240 -8.27 -34.72 15.60
CA ILE A 240 -8.26 -33.94 16.84
C ILE A 240 -8.54 -32.45 16.57
N MET A 241 -9.40 -31.89 17.44
CA MET A 241 -10.01 -30.54 17.41
C MET A 241 -9.05 -29.36 17.15
N PRO A 242 -9.63 -28.23 16.70
CA PRO A 242 -9.54 -27.05 17.57
C PRO A 242 -10.90 -26.44 17.89
N LEU A 243 -11.16 -26.32 19.20
CA LEU A 243 -12.05 -25.30 19.74
C LEU A 243 -11.47 -23.92 19.41
N THR A 244 -12.24 -23.05 18.79
CA THR A 244 -12.67 -21.79 19.44
C THR A 244 -13.70 -21.06 18.57
N ASN A 245 -14.88 -20.96 19.16
CA ASN A 245 -15.99 -20.11 18.75
C ASN A 245 -15.64 -18.63 18.94
N SER A 246 -16.00 -17.77 17.99
CA SER A 246 -16.72 -16.51 18.26
C SER A 246 -17.29 -15.98 16.93
N ALA A 247 -18.57 -16.21 16.67
CA ALA A 247 -19.71 -15.43 17.15
C ALA A 247 -19.94 -14.13 16.33
N ARG A 248 -20.98 -14.20 15.49
CA ARG A 248 -22.14 -13.28 15.50
C ARG A 248 -21.82 -11.77 15.50
N ARG A 249 -22.04 -11.14 14.34
CA ARG A 249 -22.81 -9.89 14.25
C ARG A 249 -23.69 -9.89 12.99
N MET A 250 -24.87 -10.49 13.15
CA MET A 250 -26.09 -9.91 12.58
C MET A 250 -26.47 -8.70 13.45
N TYR A 251 -26.81 -7.56 12.84
CA TYR A 251 -27.85 -6.57 13.22
C TYR A 251 -27.53 -5.18 12.64
N GLY A 252 -28.56 -4.55 12.06
CA GLY A 252 -28.62 -3.14 11.63
C GLY A 252 -28.77 -3.02 10.11
N VAL A 253 -29.96 -3.18 9.49
CA VAL A 253 -31.17 -2.33 9.62
C VAL A 253 -30.80 -0.85 9.72
N GLY A 254 -30.77 -0.21 8.56
CA GLY A 254 -30.65 1.24 8.40
C GLY A 254 -31.42 1.70 7.17
N LYS A 255 -32.74 1.47 7.16
CA LYS A 255 -33.67 2.24 6.31
C LYS A 255 -33.57 3.71 6.74
N THR A 256 -33.00 4.56 5.89
CA THR A 256 -33.34 5.99 5.92
C THR A 256 -33.79 6.41 4.52
N CYS A 257 -35.09 6.59 4.47
CA CYS A 257 -35.84 7.29 3.45
C CYS A 257 -35.34 8.74 3.40
N GLY A 258 -34.83 9.19 2.25
CA GLY A 258 -34.50 10.59 2.00
C GLY A 258 -34.81 10.96 0.56
N ARG A 259 -36.06 11.34 0.30
CA ARG A 259 -36.49 11.96 -0.96
C ARG A 259 -35.65 13.22 -1.23
N PRO A 260 -35.16 13.45 -2.46
CA PRO A 260 -34.98 14.80 -2.96
C PRO A 260 -36.24 15.18 -3.76
N GLN A 261 -36.95 16.20 -3.27
CA GLN A 261 -38.01 16.87 -4.00
C GLN A 261 -37.52 17.34 -5.36
N LYS A 262 -38.38 17.13 -6.37
CA LYS A 262 -38.38 17.86 -7.64
C LYS A 262 -38.50 19.35 -7.33
N THR A 263 -37.43 20.11 -7.52
CA THR A 263 -37.50 21.56 -7.73
C THR A 263 -36.76 21.91 -9.01
N CYS A 264 -37.32 22.89 -9.68
CA CYS A 264 -37.31 23.08 -11.11
C CYS A 264 -36.07 23.86 -11.57
N GLY A 265 -35.81 23.84 -12.88
CA GLY A 265 -34.60 24.32 -13.54
C GLY A 265 -34.05 25.66 -13.04
N ARG A 266 -32.77 25.64 -12.63
CA ARG A 266 -31.87 26.78 -12.70
C ARG A 266 -30.55 26.34 -13.33
N PRO A 267 -29.92 27.16 -14.18
CA PRO A 267 -28.66 26.83 -14.82
C PRO A 267 -27.59 26.57 -13.76
N ARG A 268 -26.92 25.42 -13.86
CA ARG A 268 -25.81 25.03 -12.99
C ARG A 268 -24.67 26.04 -13.16
N LYS A 269 -24.63 27.04 -12.27
CA LYS A 269 -23.40 27.73 -11.93
C LYS A 269 -22.40 26.63 -11.57
N THR A 270 -21.25 26.63 -12.25
CA THR A 270 -20.10 25.81 -11.86
C THR A 270 -19.99 25.85 -10.35
N LEU A 271 -20.12 24.68 -9.71
CA LEU A 271 -19.96 24.55 -8.26
C LEU A 271 -18.56 25.07 -7.97
N GLY A 272 -18.47 26.32 -7.50
CA GLY A 272 -17.22 26.88 -7.01
C GLY A 272 -16.76 25.93 -5.93
N VAL A 273 -15.74 25.13 -6.25
CA VAL A 273 -15.07 24.27 -5.30
C VAL A 273 -14.68 25.20 -4.18
N ARG A 274 -15.41 25.11 -3.07
CA ARG A 274 -15.15 25.91 -1.87
C ARG A 274 -13.66 25.72 -1.59
N PRO A 275 -12.84 26.80 -1.62
CA PRO A 275 -11.41 26.66 -1.44
C PRO A 275 -11.21 25.82 -0.18
N ARG A 276 -10.56 24.66 -0.32
CA ARG A 276 -10.27 23.81 0.83
C ARG A 276 -9.53 24.72 1.79
N ASN A 277 -10.04 24.86 3.02
CA ASN A 277 -9.39 25.67 4.01
C ASN A 277 -8.01 25.05 4.27
N LEU A 278 -6.98 25.55 3.58
CA LEU A 278 -5.58 25.14 3.72
C LEU A 278 -5.05 25.41 5.14
N SER A 279 -5.87 26.05 5.98
CA SER A 279 -5.66 26.34 7.38
C SER A 279 -6.19 25.27 8.33
N GLN A 280 -6.57 24.07 7.87
CA GLN A 280 -6.80 22.96 8.80
C GLN A 280 -5.49 22.64 9.50
N GLU A 281 -5.35 23.21 10.68
CA GLU A 281 -4.21 23.00 11.55
C GLU A 281 -4.31 21.58 12.12
N ILE A 282 -3.42 20.70 11.67
CA ILE A 282 -3.25 19.39 12.26
C ILE A 282 -2.83 19.63 13.72
N VAL A 283 -3.61 19.12 14.66
CA VAL A 283 -3.34 19.27 16.09
C VAL A 283 -2.36 18.15 16.48
N PRO A 284 -1.18 18.46 17.03
CA PRO A 284 -0.26 17.42 17.49
C PRO A 284 -0.90 16.64 18.65
N GLY A 285 -0.95 15.31 18.52
CA GLY A 285 -1.33 14.43 19.62
C GLY A 285 -0.33 14.49 20.78
N SER A 286 -0.69 13.93 21.93
CA SER A 286 0.24 13.73 23.07
C SER A 286 0.69 12.27 23.09
N GLY A 287 2.00 12.02 23.24
CA GLY A 287 2.57 10.67 23.32
C GLY A 287 4.00 10.56 22.76
N PRO A 288 4.71 9.46 23.03
CA PRO A 288 6.10 9.25 22.58
C PRO A 288 6.23 9.29 21.04
N ASP A 289 5.20 8.86 20.30
CA ASP A 289 5.20 8.89 18.82
C ASP A 289 4.46 10.09 18.23
N ALA A 290 4.07 11.07 19.06
CA ALA A 290 3.26 12.20 18.60
C ALA A 290 3.93 12.96 17.45
N ARG A 291 5.26 13.10 17.50
CA ARG A 291 6.04 13.76 16.45
C ARG A 291 5.96 13.00 15.13
N GLU A 292 6.13 11.69 15.15
CA GLU A 292 6.11 10.88 13.93
C GLU A 292 4.72 10.83 13.29
N ARG A 293 3.68 10.69 14.10
CA ARG A 293 2.28 10.75 13.63
C ARG A 293 1.97 12.09 13.00
N TYR A 294 2.38 13.19 13.65
CA TYR A 294 2.22 14.54 13.13
C TYR A 294 2.93 14.73 11.78
N ILE A 295 4.17 14.25 11.64
CA ILE A 295 4.91 14.29 10.37
C ILE A 295 4.16 13.52 9.29
N LYS A 296 3.66 12.31 9.60
CA LYS A 296 2.94 11.46 8.65
C LYS A 296 1.64 12.11 8.18
N GLU A 297 0.81 12.60 9.11
CA GLU A 297 -0.45 13.29 8.78
C GLU A 297 -0.19 14.57 7.96
N THR A 298 0.87 15.30 8.29
CA THR A 298 1.28 16.49 7.51
C THR A 298 1.71 16.10 6.10
N LYS A 299 2.49 15.02 5.94
CA LYS A 299 2.87 14.50 4.62
C LYS A 299 1.64 14.13 3.81
N ASP A 300 0.69 13.39 4.39
CA ASP A 300 -0.54 12.96 3.71
C ASP A 300 -1.41 14.15 3.29
N PHE A 301 -1.57 15.15 4.17
CA PHE A 301 -2.26 16.40 3.84
C PHE A 301 -1.59 17.12 2.67
N LEU A 302 -0.26 17.32 2.73
CA LEU A 302 0.50 18.00 1.70
C LEU A 302 0.48 17.22 0.36
N PHE A 303 0.49 15.88 0.39
CA PHE A 303 0.38 15.06 -0.82
C PHE A 303 -0.91 15.33 -1.60
N SER A 304 -2.00 15.62 -0.90
CA SER A 304 -3.32 15.91 -1.48
C SER A 304 -3.44 17.29 -2.14
N LEU A 305 -2.45 18.17 -1.93
CA LEU A 305 -2.44 19.53 -2.49
C LEU A 305 -1.94 19.56 -3.93
N ASP A 306 -2.44 20.55 -4.67
CA ASP A 306 -2.03 20.81 -6.04
C ASP A 306 -0.62 21.42 -6.11
N TYR A 307 0.00 21.36 -7.29
CA TYR A 307 1.33 21.92 -7.53
C TYR A 307 1.43 23.41 -7.16
N LYS A 308 0.41 24.20 -7.49
CA LYS A 308 0.38 25.65 -7.22
C LYS A 308 0.34 25.92 -5.71
N GLU A 309 -0.55 25.24 -5.01
CA GLU A 309 -0.71 25.35 -3.55
C GLU A 309 0.57 24.91 -2.82
N MET A 310 1.19 23.82 -3.26
CA MET A 310 2.46 23.34 -2.70
C MET A 310 3.57 24.38 -2.88
N LYS A 311 3.68 24.97 -4.07
CA LYS A 311 4.69 26.00 -4.37
C LYS A 311 4.48 27.25 -3.52
N ASP A 312 3.24 27.63 -3.25
CA ASP A 312 2.91 28.76 -2.38
C ASP A 312 3.20 28.45 -0.90
N ILE A 313 3.01 27.22 -0.43
CA ILE A 313 3.46 26.79 0.91
C ILE A 313 4.99 26.83 1.00
N CYS A 314 5.70 26.33 -0.01
CA CYS A 314 7.16 26.34 -0.03
C CYS A 314 7.72 27.78 0.06
N LYS A 315 7.11 28.73 -0.66
CA LYS A 315 7.47 30.15 -0.56
C LYS A 315 7.22 30.72 0.84
N ARG A 316 6.06 30.41 1.44
CA ARG A 316 5.70 30.88 2.79
C ARG A 316 6.61 30.32 3.87
N GLU A 317 7.05 29.07 3.74
CA GLU A 317 7.92 28.41 4.72
C GLU A 317 9.40 28.49 4.37
N GLN A 318 9.77 29.21 3.30
CA GLN A 318 11.14 29.38 2.81
C GLN A 318 11.85 28.04 2.52
N VAL A 319 11.14 27.08 1.94
CA VAL A 319 11.67 25.79 1.49
C VAL A 319 11.87 25.82 -0.02
N SER A 320 13.03 25.39 -0.52
CA SER A 320 13.30 25.33 -1.96
C SER A 320 12.48 24.22 -2.61
N TYR A 321 11.68 24.57 -3.62
CA TYR A 321 10.87 23.59 -4.36
C TYR A 321 11.71 22.90 -5.46
N ILE A 322 12.34 21.76 -5.13
CA ILE A 322 13.13 20.96 -6.10
C ILE A 322 12.26 19.84 -6.71
N ARG A 323 11.66 19.00 -5.85
CA ARG A 323 10.70 17.94 -6.22
C ARG A 323 9.55 17.94 -5.21
N LYS A 324 8.34 17.56 -5.64
CA LYS A 324 7.15 17.55 -4.76
C LYS A 324 7.40 16.76 -3.47
N ASN A 325 7.92 15.54 -3.58
CA ASN A 325 8.13 14.67 -2.41
C ASN A 325 9.21 15.20 -1.45
N GLN A 326 10.27 15.81 -1.96
CA GLN A 326 11.32 16.40 -1.12
C GLN A 326 10.78 17.62 -0.36
N ALA A 327 10.11 18.53 -1.09
CA ALA A 327 9.49 19.70 -0.48
C ALA A 327 8.46 19.31 0.59
N ILE A 328 7.67 18.25 0.36
CA ILE A 328 6.73 17.70 1.35
C ILE A 328 7.46 17.23 2.62
N ALA A 329 8.57 16.50 2.47
CA ALA A 329 9.34 16.02 3.61
C ALA A 329 9.94 17.19 4.42
N ASP A 330 10.59 18.14 3.74
CA ASP A 330 11.22 19.30 4.35
C ASP A 330 10.21 20.20 5.09
N ILE A 331 9.03 20.43 4.48
CA ILE A 331 7.92 21.18 5.11
C ILE A 331 7.39 20.44 6.34
N ALA A 332 7.13 19.13 6.21
CA ALA A 332 6.60 18.34 7.32
C ALA A 332 7.55 18.32 8.53
N GLU A 333 8.86 18.20 8.27
CA GLU A 333 9.89 18.25 9.31
C GLU A 333 10.01 19.64 9.95
N ARG A 334 10.00 20.73 9.17
CA ARG A 334 10.00 22.10 9.71
C ARG A 334 8.79 22.39 10.58
N ARG A 335 7.59 22.00 10.14
CA ARG A 335 6.36 22.16 10.94
C ARG A 335 6.43 21.37 12.23
N ALA A 336 6.93 20.13 12.17
CA ALA A 336 7.12 19.31 13.35
C ALA A 336 8.13 19.92 14.32
N ALA A 337 9.29 20.36 13.84
CA ALA A 337 10.28 21.06 14.66
C ALA A 337 9.66 22.29 15.35
N LYS A 338 9.00 23.17 14.60
CA LYS A 338 8.35 24.37 15.14
C LYS A 338 7.28 24.08 16.21
N LYS A 339 6.54 22.98 16.07
CA LYS A 339 5.49 22.59 17.03
C LYS A 339 6.06 21.90 18.27
N PHE A 340 6.99 20.97 18.11
CA PHE A 340 7.51 20.16 19.23
C PHE A 340 8.70 20.82 19.95
N GLU A 341 9.52 21.64 19.30
CA GLU A 341 10.57 22.42 19.98
C GLU A 341 9.97 23.47 20.93
N LYS A 342 8.84 24.07 20.54
CA LYS A 342 8.12 25.03 21.40
C LYS A 342 7.66 24.37 22.71
N ASN A 343 7.22 23.11 22.66
CA ASN A 343 6.84 22.36 23.85
C ASN A 343 8.05 21.98 24.71
N ARG A 344 9.22 21.71 24.09
CA ARG A 344 10.43 21.38 24.83
C ARG A 344 10.89 22.53 25.74
N LEU A 345 10.78 23.77 25.27
CA LEU A 345 11.14 24.96 26.06
C LEU A 345 10.16 25.25 27.22
N ILE A 346 8.88 24.92 27.06
CA ILE A 346 7.87 25.14 28.10
C ILE A 346 8.04 24.13 29.24
N THR A 347 8.33 22.87 28.93
CA THR A 347 8.46 21.81 29.96
C THR A 347 9.73 21.97 30.80
N THR A 348 10.81 22.52 30.24
CA THR A 348 12.05 22.76 31.01
C THR A 348 11.98 23.97 31.94
N GLY A 349 10.98 24.85 31.79
CA GLY A 349 10.87 26.09 32.57
C GLY A 349 10.10 26.01 33.88
N GLN A 350 9.46 24.87 34.23
CA GLN A 350 8.52 24.80 35.36
C GLN A 350 8.91 23.89 36.53
N LYS A 351 10.12 23.32 36.58
CA LYS A 351 10.54 22.56 37.77
C LYS A 351 12.05 22.59 38.03
N ALA A 352 12.54 23.78 38.36
CA ALA A 352 13.73 23.94 39.19
C ALA A 352 13.39 24.96 40.29
N GLN A 353 12.53 24.53 41.22
CA GLN A 353 12.62 25.06 42.58
C GLN A 353 13.94 24.53 43.15
N PRO A 354 14.82 25.38 43.72
CA PRO A 354 16.03 24.94 44.38
C PRO A 354 15.62 24.18 45.66
N GLU A 355 15.78 22.86 45.64
CA GLU A 355 15.78 22.06 46.87
C GLU A 355 16.94 22.54 47.76
N PRO A 356 16.69 22.84 49.05
CA PRO A 356 17.74 23.25 49.96
C PRO A 356 18.71 22.09 50.22
N SER A 357 19.99 22.44 50.12
CA SER A 357 21.16 21.64 50.50
C SER A 357 20.99 20.97 51.86
N THR A 358 20.92 19.64 51.87
CA THR A 358 21.44 18.84 52.97
C THR A 358 22.73 18.17 52.51
N ASP A 359 23.83 18.76 52.97
CA ASP A 359 25.12 18.10 53.17
C ASP A 359 24.90 16.73 53.81
N ASN A 360 25.40 15.70 53.16
CA ASN A 360 26.02 14.55 53.82
C ASN A 360 26.93 13.88 52.80
N GLY A 361 28.20 14.21 52.91
CA GLY A 361 29.26 13.55 52.17
C GLY A 361 29.44 12.12 52.65
N THR A 362 29.49 11.19 51.70
CA THR A 362 30.25 9.95 51.81
C THR A 362 30.61 9.49 50.39
N ASP A 363 31.78 9.93 49.91
CA ASP A 363 32.62 9.09 49.03
C ASP A 363 33.04 7.85 49.85
N PRO A 364 33.26 6.65 49.25
CA PRO A 364 34.12 6.55 48.07
C PRO A 364 33.80 5.43 47.06
N SER A 365 34.46 5.55 45.91
CA SER A 365 34.89 4.45 45.04
C SER A 365 33.80 3.67 44.31
N THR A 366 33.83 3.70 42.98
CA THR A 366 33.94 2.47 42.15
C THR A 366 34.24 2.85 40.68
N SER A 367 35.46 2.49 40.26
CA SER A 367 35.88 1.88 38.98
C SER A 367 35.14 2.31 37.70
N SER A 368 35.77 3.05 36.77
CA SER A 368 36.80 2.60 35.82
C SER A 368 36.37 1.38 34.99
N SER A 369 36.04 1.62 33.72
CA SER A 369 36.57 0.85 32.58
C SER A 369 36.17 1.52 31.26
N GLU A 370 37.11 2.27 30.72
CA GLU A 370 37.22 2.53 29.28
C GLU A 370 37.57 1.20 28.59
N VAL A 371 36.82 0.82 27.56
CA VAL A 371 37.21 -0.26 26.64
C VAL A 371 37.30 0.35 25.25
N SER A 372 38.54 0.68 24.91
CA SER A 372 39.07 0.80 23.56
C SER A 372 39.51 -0.58 23.07
N GLU A 373 39.02 -1.00 21.91
CA GLU A 373 39.54 -2.15 21.15
C GLU A 373 39.85 -1.70 19.72
N ASP A 374 41.04 -1.13 19.56
CA ASP A 374 41.90 -1.34 18.39
C ASP A 374 42.75 -2.59 18.74
N ASP A 375 42.81 -3.62 17.88
CA ASP A 375 44.06 -4.10 17.26
C ASP A 375 43.91 -5.42 16.45
N SER A 376 44.75 -5.49 15.41
CA SER A 376 45.37 -6.68 14.79
C SER A 376 44.48 -7.58 13.88
N ASP A 377 44.69 -7.64 12.56
CA ASP A 377 45.87 -8.12 11.81
C ASP A 377 46.24 -9.58 12.14
N SER A 378 46.05 -10.48 11.16
CA SER A 378 46.74 -11.76 10.96
C SER A 378 46.15 -12.46 9.74
N GLY A 379 46.98 -12.65 8.71
CA GLY A 379 46.63 -13.40 7.51
C GLY A 379 46.62 -14.91 7.69
N ALA A 380 45.95 -15.58 6.75
CA ALA A 380 46.31 -16.85 6.11
C ALA A 380 45.48 -17.00 4.84
#